data_AF-A0A7T3RFG7-F1
#
_entry.id   AF-A0A7T3RFG7-F1
#
_cell.length_a   1.000
_cell.length_b   1.000
_cell.length_c   1.000
_cell.angle_alpha   90.00
_cell.angle_beta   90.00
_cell.angle_gamma   90.00
#
_symmetry.space_group_name_H-M   'P 1'
#
loop_
_entity.id
_entity.type
_entity.pdbx_description
1 polymer ?
#
loop_
_entity_poly.entity_id
_entity_poly.type
_entity_poly.pdbx_seq_one_letter_code
_entity_poly.pdbx_strand_id
1 'polypeptide(L)'
;MDSTLLTTCLNRRIFNHEVTKIITSRGKSTKGWFYGLKLHEVCSENGLLESVYFTSGNANDSKTVEKLTEKMTGRFFADAGYLKKNGIF
;
A
#
# COMPACT_ATOMS: atom_id res chain seq x y z
N MET A 1 -0.05 -10.70 1.77
CA MET A 1 -0.04 -9.24 1.77
C MET A 1 0.47 -8.78 0.44
N ASP A 2 -0.30 -7.94 -0.20
CA ASP A 2 0.11 -7.25 -1.41
C ASP A 2 -0.45 -5.82 -1.36
N SER A 3 0.13 -4.94 -2.17
CA SER A 3 -0.39 -3.58 -2.33
C SER A 3 -0.96 -3.38 -3.73
N THR A 4 -2.17 -2.84 -3.80
CA THR A 4 -2.84 -2.46 -5.04
C THR A 4 -2.79 -0.94 -5.20
N LEU A 5 -2.42 -0.49 -6.40
CA LEU A 5 -2.38 0.94 -6.72
C LEU A 5 -3.79 1.49 -6.94
N LEU A 6 -4.14 2.56 -6.24
CA LEU A 6 -5.38 3.31 -6.44
C LEU A 6 -5.06 4.66 -7.07
N THR A 7 -5.12 4.72 -8.40
CA THR A 7 -4.83 5.94 -9.16
C THR A 7 -6.01 6.91 -9.06
N THR A 8 -5.76 8.11 -8.52
CA THR A 8 -6.80 9.13 -8.34
C THR A 8 -6.76 10.21 -9.42
N CYS A 9 -5.62 10.36 -10.10
CA CYS A 9 -5.46 11.34 -11.16
C CYS A 9 -4.48 10.87 -12.24
N LEU A 10 -4.70 11.32 -13.48
CA LEU A 10 -3.72 11.16 -14.55
C LEU A 10 -2.50 12.03 -14.29
N ASN A 11 -1.30 11.52 -14.59
CA ASN A 11 -0.04 12.25 -14.32
C ASN A 11 0.00 13.67 -14.92
N ARG A 12 -0.62 13.89 -16.08
CA ARG A 12 -0.69 15.22 -16.74
C ARG A 12 -1.56 16.23 -15.97
N ARG A 13 -2.47 15.78 -15.10
CA ARG A 13 -3.46 16.62 -14.41
C ARG A 13 -3.13 16.87 -12.94
N ILE A 14 -2.00 16.34 -12.42
CA ILE A 14 -1.62 16.44 -11.01
C ILE A 14 -1.62 17.89 -10.50
N PHE A 15 -1.14 18.84 -11.29
CA PHE A 15 -1.02 20.25 -10.87
C PHE A 15 -2.38 20.95 -10.64
N ASN A 16 -3.46 20.41 -11.20
CA ASN A 16 -4.83 20.94 -11.02
C ASN A 16 -5.68 20.05 -10.11
N HIS A 17 -5.10 18.98 -9.54
CA HIS A 17 -5.83 18.00 -8.75
C HIS A 17 -5.93 18.43 -7.29
N GLU A 18 -7.13 18.74 -6.83
CA GLU A 18 -7.36 19.19 -5.45
C GLU A 18 -8.09 18.14 -4.58
N VAL A 19 -8.89 17.25 -5.18
CA VAL A 19 -9.84 16.37 -4.46
C VAL A 19 -9.18 15.50 -3.39
N THR A 20 -8.01 14.92 -3.69
CA THR A 20 -7.29 14.02 -2.77
C THR A 20 -5.88 14.50 -2.46
N LYS A 21 -5.56 15.76 -2.78
CA LYS A 21 -4.19 16.31 -2.78
C LYS A 21 -3.45 16.14 -1.44
N ILE A 22 -4.20 16.12 -0.34
CA ILE A 22 -3.67 15.99 1.03
C ILE A 22 -3.22 14.55 1.33
N ILE A 23 -3.83 13.54 0.70
CA ILE A 23 -3.60 12.12 1.02
C ILE A 23 -2.87 11.35 -0.10
N THR A 24 -2.86 11.87 -1.33
CA THR A 24 -2.22 11.22 -2.48
C THR A 24 -0.85 11.77 -2.78
N SER A 25 0.03 10.90 -3.29
CA SER A 25 1.35 11.29 -3.76
C SER A 25 1.71 10.57 -5.06
N ARG A 26 2.77 11.05 -5.73
CA ARG A 26 3.28 10.42 -6.94
C ARG A 26 4.17 9.23 -6.57
N GLY A 27 3.80 8.03 -7.00
CA GLY A 27 4.55 6.80 -6.79
C GLY A 27 5.05 6.20 -8.12
N LYS A 28 5.99 5.25 -8.04
CA LYS A 28 6.48 4.48 -9.18
C LYS A 28 6.20 3.00 -8.95
N SER A 29 5.61 2.36 -9.95
CA SER A 29 5.40 0.92 -10.01
C SER A 29 6.18 0.32 -11.17
N THR A 30 6.15 -1.01 -11.30
CA THR A 30 6.66 -1.72 -12.49
C THR A 30 5.96 -1.25 -13.78
N LYS A 31 4.68 -0.84 -13.68
CA LYS A 31 3.88 -0.32 -14.80
C LYS A 31 4.15 1.16 -15.11
N GLY A 32 4.97 1.85 -14.30
CA GLY A 32 5.30 3.26 -14.47
C GLY A 32 4.84 4.16 -13.32
N TRP A 33 4.87 5.47 -13.55
CA TRP A 33 4.48 6.49 -12.58
C TRP A 33 2.96 6.57 -12.44
N PHE A 34 2.49 6.78 -11.21
CA PHE A 34 1.07 7.02 -10.91
C PHE A 34 0.95 8.12 -9.85
N TYR A 35 -0.23 8.73 -9.76
CA TYR A 35 -0.58 9.66 -8.68
C TYR A 35 -1.82 9.14 -7.97
N GLY A 36 -1.68 8.83 -6.69
CA GLY A 36 -2.74 8.14 -5.97
C GLY A 36 -2.31 7.60 -4.61
N LEU A 37 -3.03 6.56 -4.20
CA LEU A 37 -2.83 5.81 -2.97
C LEU A 37 -2.32 4.41 -3.28
N LYS A 38 -1.81 3.72 -2.25
CA LYS A 38 -1.69 2.27 -2.21
C LYS A 38 -2.69 1.72 -1.21
N LEU A 39 -3.42 0.69 -1.62
CA LEU A 39 -4.26 -0.14 -0.79
C LEU A 39 -3.45 -1.37 -0.39
N HIS A 40 -3.24 -1.58 0.90
CA HIS A 40 -2.58 -2.76 1.44
C HIS A 40 -3.62 -3.65 2.12
N GLU A 41 -3.51 -4.96 1.93
CA GLU A 41 -4.49 -5.89 2.46
C GLU A 41 -3.87 -7.19 3.01
N VAL A 42 -4.55 -7.75 4.00
CA VAL A 42 -4.32 -9.08 4.56
C VAL A 42 -5.59 -9.89 4.34
N CYS A 43 -5.45 -11.01 3.66
CA CYS A 43 -6.51 -12.01 3.54
C CYS A 43 -6.10 -13.28 4.27
N SER A 44 -7.06 -13.95 4.90
CA SER A 44 -6.85 -15.29 5.47
C SER A 44 -6.76 -16.34 4.36
N GLU A 45 -6.37 -17.56 4.74
CA GLU A 45 -6.26 -18.70 3.82
C GLU A 45 -7.60 -19.04 3.12
N ASN A 46 -8.73 -18.74 3.78
CA ASN A 46 -10.06 -18.93 3.22
C ASN A 46 -10.48 -17.80 2.26
N GLY A 47 -9.59 -16.83 2.01
CA GLY A 47 -9.88 -15.66 1.17
C GLY A 47 -10.72 -14.58 1.85
N LEU A 48 -10.91 -14.65 3.18
CA LEU A 48 -11.60 -13.58 3.91
C LEU A 48 -10.65 -12.39 4.07
N LEU A 49 -11.15 -11.18 3.79
CA LEU A 49 -10.43 -9.94 4.01
C LEU A 49 -10.41 -9.62 5.52
N GLU A 50 -9.22 -9.61 6.11
CA GLU A 50 -9.06 -9.47 7.57
C GLU A 50 -8.58 -8.07 7.98
N SER A 51 -7.78 -7.41 7.13
CA SER A 51 -7.25 -6.08 7.42
C SER A 51 -6.94 -5.30 6.15
N VAL A 52 -7.17 -3.99 6.19
CA VAL A 52 -6.93 -3.05 5.11
C VAL A 52 -6.23 -1.81 5.67
N TYR A 53 -5.24 -1.30 4.92
CA TYR A 53 -4.58 -0.05 5.25
C TYR A 53 -4.28 0.75 3.98
N PHE A 54 -4.44 2.08 4.05
CA PHE A 54 -4.16 2.97 2.92
C PHE A 54 -2.91 3.79 3.19
N THR A 55 -2.07 3.95 2.17
CA THR A 55 -0.95 4.89 2.20
C THR A 55 -0.92 5.76 0.94
N SER A 56 -0.15 6.83 0.99
CA SER A 56 0.13 7.62 -0.20
C SER A 56 1.02 6.84 -1.18
N GLY A 57 0.92 7.13 -2.48
CA GLY A 57 1.56 6.34 -3.55
C GLY A 57 3.08 6.13 -3.44
N ASN A 58 3.80 6.97 -2.69
CA ASN A 58 5.25 6.87 -2.48
C ASN A 58 5.66 6.24 -1.14
N ALA A 59 4.71 5.77 -0.33
CA ALA A 59 5.02 5.11 0.92
C ALA A 59 5.72 3.76 0.68
N ASN A 60 6.60 3.40 1.63
CA ASN A 60 7.28 2.11 1.65
C ASN A 60 6.38 1.08 2.33
N ASP A 61 6.15 -0.05 1.67
CA ASP A 61 5.19 -1.08 2.07
C ASP A 61 5.60 -1.77 3.39
N SER A 62 6.92 -1.92 3.63
CA SER A 62 7.45 -2.45 4.91
C SER A 62 7.02 -1.66 6.15
N LYS A 63 6.65 -0.38 6.01
CA LYS A 63 6.17 0.44 7.14
C LYS A 63 4.71 0.15 7.51
N THR A 64 3.95 -0.53 6.67
CA THR A 64 2.52 -0.79 6.91
C THR A 64 2.27 -2.10 7.64
N VAL A 65 3.27 -2.98 7.73
CA VAL A 65 3.11 -4.33 8.30
C VAL A 65 2.53 -4.28 9.71
N GLU A 66 3.09 -3.45 10.61
CA GLU A 66 2.63 -3.35 12.01
C GLU A 66 1.16 -2.93 12.12
N LYS A 67 0.70 -2.09 11.19
CA LYS A 67 -0.70 -1.64 11.13
C LYS A 67 -1.61 -2.70 10.53
N LEU A 68 -1.14 -3.40 9.50
CA LEU A 68 -1.90 -4.46 8.85
C LEU A 68 -2.09 -5.69 9.75
N THR A 69 -1.09 -6.02 10.56
CA THR A 69 -1.11 -7.20 11.44
C THR A 69 -1.50 -6.86 12.88
N GLU A 70 -2.04 -5.67 13.12
CA GLU A 70 -2.45 -5.26 14.46
C GLU A 70 -3.49 -6.25 15.01
N LYS A 71 -3.21 -6.87 16.16
CA LYS A 71 -4.04 -7.91 16.82
C LYS A 71 -4.17 -9.22 16.06
N MET A 72 -3.31 -9.47 15.06
CA MET A 72 -3.25 -10.75 14.36
C MET A 72 -2.03 -11.54 14.82
N THR A 73 -2.16 -12.87 14.90
CA THR A 73 -1.05 -13.78 15.17
C THR A 73 -1.07 -14.93 14.16
N GLY A 74 0.11 -15.41 13.78
CA GLY A 74 0.24 -16.50 12.83
C GLY A 74 1.35 -16.28 11.81
N ARG A 75 1.30 -17.06 10.73
CA ARG A 75 2.22 -16.97 9.61
C ARG A 75 1.64 -16.02 8.57
N PHE A 76 2.37 -14.97 8.22
CA PHE A 76 2.00 -14.09 7.12
C PHE A 76 2.92 -14.31 5.93
N PHE A 77 2.33 -14.30 4.74
CA PHE A 77 3.01 -14.37 3.47
C PHE A 77 2.82 -13.03 2.76
N ALA A 78 3.89 -12.42 2.28
CA ALA A 78 3.88 -11.07 1.73
C ALA A 78 4.88 -10.94 0.57
N ASP A 79 4.65 -9.94 -0.30
CA ASP A 79 5.65 -9.55 -1.30
C ASP A 79 6.95 -9.07 -0.64
N ALA A 80 8.07 -9.16 -1.36
CA ALA A 80 9.39 -8.76 -0.88
C ALA A 80 9.45 -7.29 -0.44
N GLY A 81 8.59 -6.41 -0.98
CA GLY A 81 8.48 -5.01 -0.55
C GLY A 81 8.10 -4.81 0.93
N TYR A 82 7.55 -5.83 1.59
CA TYR A 82 7.15 -5.78 3.00
C TYR A 82 8.28 -6.13 3.97
N LEU A 83 9.44 -6.59 3.49
CA LEU A 83 10.59 -6.92 4.33
C LEU A 83 11.21 -5.67 4.97
N LYS A 84 11.39 -5.66 6.30
CA LYS A 84 12.18 -4.63 6.99
C LYS A 84 13.64 -5.05 7.09
N LYS A 85 14.49 -4.03 7.18
CA LYS A 85 15.95 -4.14 7.16
C LYS A 85 16.56 -4.98 8.30
N ASN A 86 15.83 -5.21 9.40
CA ASN A 86 16.35 -5.85 10.61
C ASN A 86 15.68 -7.20 10.96
N GLY A 87 14.79 -7.73 10.13
CA GLY A 87 14.19 -9.05 10.30
C GLY A 87 13.33 -9.24 11.56
N ILE A 88 12.02 -9.10 11.40
CA ILE A 88 10.91 -10.02 11.69
C ILE A 88 9.73 -9.22 11.13
N PHE A 89 9.33 -9.64 9.93
CA PHE A 89 8.92 -8.76 8.82
C PHE A 89 10.01 -7.77 8.45
#